data_AF-F4KRY3-F1
#
_entry.id   AF-F4KRY3-F1
#
_cell.length_a   1.000
_cell.length_b   1.000
_cell.length_c   1.000
_cell.angle_alpha   90.00
_cell.angle_beta   90.00
_cell.angle_gamma   90.00
#
_symmetry.space_group_name_H-M   'P 1'
#
loop_
_entity.id
_entity.type
_entity.pdbx_description
1 polymer ?
#
loop_
_entity_poly.entity_id
_entity_poly.type
_entity_poly.pdbx_seq_one_letter_code
_entity_poly.pdbx_strand_id
1 'polypeptide(L)'
;MSFIKSSSSGKPQVQKNIAFCTLLGGLLPDDDILITDLFNHFDNKVREQEKSISREALSNVHGDWYEWLLAIAAWNYTAENPNANLALLLPNVIQFDVSTLYVERLNKLIDDLRNKVITVSGVQLITSNPDFVIVNRDLVNQYFGNIEPITKISTTSLSNLETMYQRFINKCDYEQIEGYISVKTSLRPDRRLQIPHEGSLMKALYAHLQTREWITNPKGLKYYAIATRMTPPDRSALKTVATHSLTTVFSLPQAAVDNVFEVNSLKQAKQAFSSILV
;
A
#
# COMPACT_ATOMS: atom_id res chain seq x y z
N MET A 1 -6.65 30.09 -2.36
CA MET A 1 -7.62 29.02 -2.73
C MET A 1 -8.13 28.39 -1.45
N SER A 2 -9.44 28.18 -1.31
CA SER A 2 -9.98 27.36 -0.22
C SER A 2 -9.76 25.89 -0.57
N PHE A 3 -9.30 25.10 0.40
CA PHE A 3 -9.24 23.64 0.29
C PHE A 3 -10.26 22.95 1.22
N ILE A 4 -11.27 23.71 1.66
CA ILE A 4 -12.43 23.23 2.40
C ILE A 4 -13.67 23.30 1.51
N LYS A 5 -14.45 22.21 1.48
CA LYS A 5 -15.76 22.15 0.83
C LYS A 5 -16.84 21.71 1.83
N SER A 6 -18.09 22.09 1.58
CA SER A 6 -19.23 21.56 2.34
C SER A 6 -19.70 20.23 1.76
N SER A 7 -19.99 19.25 2.62
CA SER A 7 -20.67 18.02 2.22
C SER A 7 -22.14 18.28 1.86
N SER A 8 -22.82 17.29 1.28
CA SER A 8 -24.28 17.30 1.09
C SER A 8 -25.07 17.47 2.39
N SER A 9 -24.46 17.13 3.54
CA SER A 9 -25.01 17.33 4.88
C SER A 9 -24.60 18.66 5.54
N GLY A 10 -23.95 19.57 4.79
CA GLY A 10 -23.51 20.87 5.29
C GLY A 10 -22.27 20.82 6.21
N LYS A 11 -21.68 19.65 6.42
CA LYS A 11 -20.47 19.49 7.25
C LYS A 11 -19.23 19.83 6.42
N PRO A 12 -18.25 20.57 6.97
CA PRO A 12 -17.03 20.87 6.25
C PRO A 12 -16.17 19.61 6.03
N GLN A 13 -15.53 19.54 4.87
CA GLN A 13 -14.66 18.46 4.43
C GLN A 13 -13.39 19.03 3.81
N VAL A 14 -12.24 18.44 4.16
CA VAL A 14 -10.97 18.76 3.52
C VAL A 14 -10.94 18.18 2.11
N GLN A 15 -10.66 19.01 1.11
CA GLN A 15 -10.33 18.56 -0.23
C GLN A 15 -8.89 18.04 -0.24
N LYS A 16 -8.72 16.76 0.14
CA LYS A 16 -7.43 16.16 0.50
C LYS A 16 -6.29 16.47 -0.48
N ASN A 17 -6.53 16.31 -1.78
CA ASN A 17 -5.54 16.52 -2.84
C ASN A 17 -5.18 18.00 -3.02
N ILE A 18 -6.18 18.90 -3.04
CA ILE A 18 -5.96 20.34 -3.14
C ILE A 18 -5.22 20.84 -1.89
N ALA A 19 -5.65 20.40 -0.71
CA ALA A 19 -5.00 20.75 0.55
C ALA A 19 -3.53 20.31 0.55
N PHE A 20 -3.25 19.05 0.23
CA PHE A 20 -1.88 18.52 0.19
C PHE A 20 -0.96 19.30 -0.74
N CYS A 21 -1.38 19.49 -2.00
CA CYS A 21 -0.59 20.24 -2.98
C CYS A 21 -0.38 21.70 -2.57
N THR A 22 -1.42 22.34 -2.03
CA THR A 22 -1.36 23.76 -1.63
C THR A 22 -0.45 23.94 -0.41
N LEU A 23 -0.58 23.09 0.61
CA LEU A 23 0.18 23.19 1.85
C LEU A 23 1.65 22.83 1.68
N LEU A 24 1.98 21.98 0.71
CA LEU A 24 3.35 21.69 0.30
C LEU A 24 3.95 22.75 -0.64
N GLY A 25 3.16 23.72 -1.11
CA GLY A 25 3.62 24.68 -2.13
C GLY A 25 4.01 24.01 -3.45
N GLY A 26 3.48 22.81 -3.72
CA GLY A 26 3.79 22.03 -4.92
C GLY A 26 5.19 21.40 -4.97
N LEU A 27 5.92 21.34 -3.85
CA LEU A 27 7.24 20.73 -3.74
C LEU A 27 7.26 19.60 -2.72
N LEU A 28 8.21 18.69 -2.82
CA LEU A 28 8.45 17.70 -1.76
C LEU A 28 8.99 18.41 -0.51
N PRO A 29 8.61 17.95 0.70
CA PRO A 29 9.23 18.44 1.93
C PRO A 29 10.70 18.02 1.98
N ASP A 30 11.50 18.73 2.78
CA ASP A 30 12.90 18.34 3.01
C ASP A 30 12.99 16.93 3.60
N ASP A 31 14.05 16.22 3.21
CA ASP A 31 14.22 14.79 3.50
C ASP A 31 14.22 14.45 5.00
N ASP A 32 14.66 15.39 5.85
CA ASP A 32 14.77 15.22 7.30
C ASP A 32 13.54 15.76 8.08
N ILE A 33 12.57 16.40 7.43
CA ILE A 33 11.33 16.86 8.10
C ILE A 33 10.52 15.64 8.54
N LEU A 34 10.10 15.65 9.82
CA LEU A 34 9.22 14.61 10.33
C LEU A 34 7.82 14.75 9.73
N ILE A 35 7.30 13.66 9.15
CA ILE A 35 5.96 13.58 8.58
C ILE A 35 4.90 13.93 9.62
N THR A 36 5.11 13.51 10.88
CA THR A 36 4.25 13.88 12.01
C THR A 36 4.22 15.39 12.27
N ASP A 37 5.37 16.08 12.17
CA ASP A 37 5.43 17.54 12.31
C ASP A 37 4.81 18.25 11.11
N LEU A 38 5.02 17.71 9.91
CA LEU A 38 4.38 18.19 8.68
C LEU A 38 2.85 18.11 8.79
N PHE A 39 2.30 16.99 9.28
CA PHE A 39 0.86 16.84 9.47
C PHE A 39 0.30 17.73 10.57
N ASN A 40 1.04 17.95 11.65
CA ASN A 40 0.66 18.95 12.66
C ASN A 40 0.60 20.36 12.07
N HIS A 41 1.55 20.72 11.21
CA HIS A 41 1.53 21.99 10.49
C HIS A 41 0.29 22.09 9.58
N PHE A 42 -0.02 21.03 8.82
CA PHE A 42 -1.19 20.99 7.95
C PHE A 42 -2.50 21.11 8.73
N ASP A 43 -2.63 20.41 9.86
CA ASP A 43 -3.80 20.48 10.75
C ASP A 43 -4.06 21.90 11.23
N ASN A 44 -2.99 22.63 11.61
CA ASN A 44 -3.11 24.03 12.02
C ASN A 44 -3.60 24.90 10.87
N LYS A 45 -3.04 24.75 9.66
CA LYS A 45 -3.49 25.48 8.46
C LYS A 45 -4.91 25.15 8.03
N VAL A 46 -5.35 23.92 8.20
CA VAL A 46 -6.73 23.50 7.96
C VAL A 46 -7.68 24.15 8.96
N ARG A 47 -7.34 24.15 10.26
CA ARG A 47 -8.16 24.76 11.31
C ARG A 47 -8.16 26.28 11.31
N GLU A 48 -7.13 26.92 10.76
CA GLU A 48 -7.12 28.36 10.48
C GLU A 48 -8.25 28.74 9.51
N GLN A 49 -8.56 27.89 8.52
CA GLN A 49 -9.66 28.12 7.58
C GLN A 49 -11.02 27.64 8.12
N GLU A 50 -11.06 26.50 8.80
CA GLU A 50 -12.29 25.92 9.34
C GLU A 50 -12.06 25.22 10.68
N LYS A 51 -12.42 25.92 11.77
CA LYS A 51 -12.19 25.45 13.15
C LYS A 51 -13.04 24.23 13.52
N SER A 52 -14.15 23.99 12.82
CA SER A 52 -15.08 22.90 13.15
C SER A 52 -14.67 21.53 12.60
N ILE A 53 -13.57 21.43 11.84
CA ILE A 53 -13.07 20.14 11.35
C ILE A 53 -12.60 19.27 12.51
N SER A 54 -13.20 18.07 12.60
CA SER A 54 -12.91 17.13 13.67
C SER A 54 -11.53 16.49 13.54
N ARG A 55 -11.03 15.97 14.65
CA ARG A 55 -9.74 15.27 14.68
C ARG A 55 -9.78 13.98 13.87
N GLU A 56 -10.93 13.31 13.83
CA GLU A 56 -11.16 12.08 13.03
C GLU A 56 -11.10 12.39 11.54
N ALA A 57 -11.69 13.51 11.10
CA ALA A 57 -11.61 13.95 9.71
C ALA A 57 -10.15 14.19 9.29
N LEU A 58 -9.36 14.89 10.12
CA LEU A 58 -7.92 15.09 9.89
C LEU A 58 -7.15 13.78 9.90
N SER A 59 -7.44 12.89 10.85
CA SER A 59 -6.78 11.57 10.94
C SER A 59 -7.04 10.70 9.72
N ASN A 60 -8.21 10.81 9.09
CA ASN A 60 -8.49 10.09 7.84
C ASN A 60 -7.67 10.67 6.70
N VAL A 61 -7.59 12.00 6.61
CA VAL A 61 -6.82 12.72 5.59
C VAL A 61 -5.30 12.46 5.72
N HIS A 62 -4.79 12.29 6.94
CA HIS A 62 -3.40 11.89 7.17
C HIS A 62 -3.05 10.53 6.56
N GLY A 63 -4.03 9.62 6.44
CA GLY A 63 -3.85 8.33 5.78
C GLY A 63 -3.47 8.53 4.31
N ASP A 64 -4.32 9.25 3.56
CA ASP A 64 -4.08 9.51 2.13
C ASP A 64 -2.78 10.31 1.91
N TRP A 65 -2.52 11.32 2.75
CA TRP A 65 -1.29 12.12 2.66
C TRP A 65 -0.04 11.28 2.91
N TYR A 66 -0.11 10.33 3.83
CA TYR A 66 1.01 9.45 4.13
C TYR A 66 1.26 8.46 2.99
N GLU A 67 0.19 7.88 2.44
CA GLU A 67 0.23 7.04 1.25
C GLU A 67 0.84 7.78 0.06
N TRP A 68 0.44 9.03 -0.20
CA TRP A 68 1.02 9.82 -1.30
C TRP A 68 2.50 10.12 -1.11
N LEU A 69 2.95 10.49 0.11
CA LEU A 69 4.37 10.71 0.38
C LEU A 69 5.19 9.43 0.13
N LEU A 70 4.69 8.27 0.56
CA LEU A 70 5.35 6.98 0.34
C LEU A 70 5.32 6.56 -1.13
N ALA A 71 4.22 6.81 -1.85
CA ALA A 71 4.10 6.52 -3.28
C ALA A 71 5.10 7.36 -4.10
N ILE A 72 5.23 8.65 -3.80
CA ILE A 72 6.24 9.51 -4.44
C ILE A 72 7.64 9.03 -4.11
N ALA A 73 7.92 8.67 -2.85
CA ALA A 73 9.22 8.16 -2.44
C ALA A 73 9.59 6.83 -3.14
N ALA A 74 8.64 5.89 -3.27
CA ALA A 74 8.83 4.64 -3.99
C ALA A 74 9.11 4.88 -5.49
N TRP A 75 8.33 5.78 -6.11
CA TRP A 75 8.49 6.15 -7.51
C TRP A 75 9.88 6.77 -7.76
N ASN A 76 10.27 7.75 -6.94
CA ASN A 76 11.56 8.43 -7.07
C ASN A 76 12.72 7.46 -6.80
N TYR A 77 12.59 6.57 -5.82
CA TYR A 77 13.59 5.53 -5.59
C TYR A 77 13.77 4.63 -6.83
N THR A 78 12.67 4.24 -7.46
CA THR A 78 12.70 3.41 -8.68
C THR A 78 13.29 4.15 -9.88
N ALA A 79 13.01 5.45 -10.01
CA ALA A 79 13.61 6.31 -11.03
C ALA A 79 15.13 6.43 -10.87
N GLU A 80 15.60 6.52 -9.63
CA GLU A 80 17.02 6.65 -9.29
C GLU A 80 17.78 5.31 -9.31
N ASN A 81 17.08 4.18 -9.24
CA ASN A 81 17.67 2.83 -9.12
C ASN A 81 17.16 1.90 -10.23
N PRO A 82 17.92 1.71 -11.33
CA PRO A 82 17.46 0.97 -12.52
C PRO A 82 17.14 -0.51 -12.33
N ASN A 83 17.51 -1.09 -11.18
CA ASN A 83 17.24 -2.50 -10.85
C ASN A 83 16.12 -2.66 -9.82
N ALA A 84 15.58 -1.55 -9.29
CA ALA A 84 14.56 -1.60 -8.25
C ALA A 84 13.19 -1.95 -8.82
N ASN A 85 12.47 -2.81 -8.12
CA ASN A 85 11.04 -3.04 -8.33
C ASN A 85 10.24 -1.77 -8.03
N LEU A 86 8.98 -1.71 -8.48
CA LEU A 86 8.12 -0.55 -8.25
C LEU A 86 6.99 -0.89 -7.28
N ALA A 87 6.87 -0.13 -6.19
CA ALA A 87 5.68 -0.14 -5.35
C ALA A 87 4.63 0.84 -5.90
N LEU A 88 3.43 0.34 -6.19
CA LEU A 88 2.31 1.09 -6.74
C LEU A 88 1.20 1.19 -5.71
N LEU A 89 0.65 2.40 -5.54
CA LEU A 89 -0.49 2.65 -4.68
C LEU A 89 -1.73 1.92 -5.25
N LEU A 90 -2.45 1.22 -4.38
CA LEU A 90 -3.71 0.57 -4.71
C LEU A 90 -4.89 1.29 -4.06
N PRO A 91 -6.04 1.38 -4.75
CA PRO A 91 -7.25 1.84 -4.12
C PRO A 91 -7.86 0.74 -3.25
N ASN A 92 -8.82 1.13 -2.41
CA ASN A 92 -9.52 0.18 -1.55
C ASN A 92 -10.27 -0.90 -2.35
N VAL A 93 -10.54 -2.03 -1.69
CA VAL A 93 -11.12 -3.23 -2.35
C VAL A 93 -12.50 -3.01 -2.98
N ILE A 94 -13.26 -2.01 -2.49
CA ILE A 94 -14.58 -1.67 -3.08
C ILE A 94 -14.41 -1.06 -4.48
N GLN A 95 -13.29 -0.36 -4.72
CA GLN A 95 -13.00 0.29 -6.00
C GLN A 95 -12.24 -0.60 -6.98
N PHE A 96 -11.47 -1.56 -6.46
CA PHE A 96 -10.59 -2.40 -7.27
C PHE A 96 -10.31 -3.71 -6.56
N ASP A 97 -10.20 -4.82 -7.28
CA ASP A 97 -9.73 -6.08 -6.71
C ASP A 97 -8.29 -6.35 -7.16
N VAL A 98 -7.36 -6.43 -6.20
CA VAL A 98 -5.94 -6.63 -6.49
C VAL A 98 -5.66 -7.91 -7.29
N SER A 99 -6.54 -8.93 -7.23
CA SER A 99 -6.37 -10.13 -8.04
C SER A 99 -6.45 -9.86 -9.55
N THR A 100 -7.11 -8.77 -9.96
CA THR A 100 -7.25 -8.37 -11.37
C THR A 100 -5.95 -7.84 -11.98
N LEU A 101 -4.90 -7.63 -11.18
CA LEU A 101 -3.55 -7.39 -11.71
C LEU A 101 -2.98 -8.64 -12.36
N TYR A 102 -3.33 -9.83 -11.85
CA TYR A 102 -2.86 -11.07 -12.45
C TYR A 102 -3.44 -11.29 -13.84
N VAL A 103 -2.68 -11.95 -14.71
CA VAL A 103 -3.18 -12.44 -16.01
C VAL A 103 -4.48 -13.23 -15.84
N GLU A 104 -5.34 -13.17 -16.87
CA GLU A 104 -6.71 -13.70 -16.82
C GLU A 104 -6.80 -15.14 -16.30
N ARG A 105 -5.86 -16.00 -16.71
CA ARG A 105 -5.78 -17.40 -16.26
C ARG A 105 -5.67 -17.52 -14.74
N LEU A 106 -4.78 -16.75 -14.11
CA LEU A 106 -4.55 -16.78 -12.66
C LEU A 106 -5.70 -16.13 -11.91
N ASN A 107 -6.22 -15.00 -12.40
CA ASN A 107 -7.35 -14.33 -11.79
C ASN A 107 -8.59 -15.25 -11.75
N LYS A 108 -8.85 -15.99 -12.84
CA LYS A 108 -9.92 -17.00 -12.90
C LYS A 108 -9.80 -18.10 -11.84
N LEU A 109 -8.59 -18.46 -11.41
CA LEU A 109 -8.40 -19.45 -10.34
C LEU A 109 -8.82 -18.90 -8.97
N ILE A 110 -8.56 -17.62 -8.71
CA ILE A 110 -9.01 -16.94 -7.49
C ILE A 110 -10.55 -16.82 -7.51
N ASP A 111 -11.14 -16.46 -8.66
CA ASP A 111 -12.59 -16.39 -8.80
C ASP A 111 -13.27 -17.76 -8.67
N ASP A 112 -12.67 -18.81 -9.22
CA ASP A 112 -13.10 -20.21 -9.02
C ASP A 112 -13.13 -20.56 -7.52
N LEU A 113 -12.08 -20.19 -6.76
CA LEU A 113 -12.05 -20.38 -5.31
C LEU A 113 -13.17 -19.61 -4.61
N ARG A 114 -13.31 -18.31 -4.89
CA ARG A 114 -14.37 -17.46 -4.29
C ARG A 114 -15.76 -18.05 -4.52
N ASN A 115 -16.05 -18.45 -5.77
CA ASN A 115 -17.31 -19.05 -6.14
C ASN A 115 -17.56 -20.37 -5.42
N LYS A 116 -16.56 -21.25 -5.32
CA LYS A 116 -16.69 -22.54 -4.62
C LYS A 116 -16.93 -22.37 -3.13
N VAL A 117 -16.22 -21.46 -2.47
CA VAL A 117 -16.37 -21.21 -1.02
C VAL A 117 -17.79 -20.72 -0.71
N ILE A 118 -18.36 -19.86 -1.56
CA ILE A 118 -19.74 -19.38 -1.43
C ILE A 118 -20.75 -20.50 -1.70
N THR A 119 -20.63 -21.16 -2.86
CA THR A 119 -21.67 -22.08 -3.36
C THR A 119 -21.68 -23.44 -2.66
N VAL A 120 -20.52 -23.93 -2.23
CA VAL A 120 -20.37 -25.28 -1.66
C VAL A 120 -20.40 -25.27 -0.13
N SER A 121 -19.81 -24.26 0.50
CA SER A 121 -19.64 -24.21 1.96
C SER A 121 -20.46 -23.14 2.67
N GLY A 122 -21.13 -22.22 1.96
CA GLY A 122 -21.83 -21.10 2.58
C GLY A 122 -20.90 -20.14 3.33
N VAL A 123 -19.60 -20.18 3.03
CA VAL A 123 -18.55 -19.34 3.62
C VAL A 123 -18.23 -18.22 2.63
N GLN A 124 -17.66 -17.11 3.10
CA GLN A 124 -17.18 -16.02 2.24
C GLN A 124 -15.67 -15.91 2.30
N LEU A 125 -15.04 -15.73 1.14
CA LEU A 125 -13.64 -15.32 1.02
C LEU A 125 -13.58 -13.79 0.87
N ILE A 126 -13.58 -13.09 2.00
CA ILE A 126 -13.49 -11.64 2.03
C ILE A 126 -12.02 -11.24 1.96
N THR A 127 -11.61 -10.62 0.86
CA THR A 127 -10.26 -10.08 0.67
C THR A 127 -10.25 -8.57 0.88
N SER A 128 -9.14 -8.03 1.39
CA SER A 128 -8.83 -6.60 1.34
C SER A 128 -7.68 -6.37 0.36
N ASN A 129 -7.55 -5.14 -0.14
CA ASN A 129 -6.36 -4.73 -0.88
C ASN A 129 -5.34 -4.18 0.10
N PRO A 130 -4.09 -4.66 0.03
CA PRO A 130 -2.96 -3.94 0.61
C PRO A 130 -2.86 -2.53 0.04
N ASP A 131 -2.22 -1.63 0.78
CA ASP A 131 -2.09 -0.23 0.36
C ASP A 131 -1.17 -0.10 -0.87
N PHE A 132 -0.17 -0.97 -1.01
CA PHE A 132 0.70 -1.05 -2.20
C PHE A 132 0.91 -2.48 -2.70
N VAL A 133 1.13 -2.61 -4.01
CA VAL A 133 1.68 -3.80 -4.68
C VAL A 133 3.08 -3.53 -5.19
N ILE A 134 3.99 -4.50 -5.05
CA ILE A 134 5.36 -4.45 -5.59
C ILE A 134 5.40 -5.26 -6.88
N VAL A 135 5.69 -4.58 -7.99
CA VAL A 135 5.77 -5.19 -9.32
C VAL A 135 7.22 -5.31 -9.76
N ASN A 136 7.56 -6.48 -10.31
CA ASN A 136 8.89 -6.79 -10.82
C ASN A 136 9.39 -5.78 -11.86
N ARG A 137 10.68 -5.44 -11.77
CA ARG A 137 11.34 -4.44 -12.63
C ARG A 137 11.19 -4.70 -14.13
N ASP A 138 11.24 -5.95 -14.59
CA ASP A 138 11.13 -6.25 -16.02
C ASP A 138 9.76 -5.82 -16.57
N LEU A 139 8.70 -6.08 -15.80
CA LEU A 139 7.34 -5.66 -16.16
C LEU A 139 7.19 -4.14 -16.07
N VAL A 140 7.82 -3.51 -15.08
CA VAL A 140 7.85 -2.04 -14.96
C VAL A 140 8.48 -1.40 -16.20
N ASN A 141 9.65 -1.89 -16.64
CA ASN A 141 10.33 -1.42 -17.83
C ASN A 141 9.47 -1.59 -19.09
N GLN A 142 8.73 -2.68 -19.19
CA GLN A 142 7.83 -2.94 -20.33
C GLN A 142 6.71 -1.89 -20.45
N TYR A 143 6.13 -1.43 -19.33
CA TYR A 143 4.94 -0.55 -19.35
C TYR A 143 5.21 0.92 -19.09
N PHE A 144 6.33 1.24 -18.46
CA PHE A 144 6.72 2.61 -18.14
C PHE A 144 7.99 3.06 -18.87
N GLY A 145 8.83 2.13 -19.33
CA GLY A 145 10.15 2.47 -19.88
C GLY A 145 10.99 3.21 -18.84
N ASN A 146 11.48 4.39 -19.21
CA ASN A 146 12.21 5.26 -18.29
C ASN A 146 11.24 6.01 -17.37
N ILE A 147 11.44 5.84 -16.07
CA ILE A 147 10.67 6.49 -15.01
C ILE A 147 11.40 7.78 -14.64
N GLU A 148 10.73 8.92 -14.77
CA GLU A 148 11.26 10.22 -14.37
C GLU A 148 10.86 10.56 -12.92
N PRO A 149 11.78 11.13 -12.09
CA PRO A 149 11.45 11.52 -10.72
C PRO A 149 10.35 12.58 -10.64
N ILE A 150 9.44 12.43 -9.68
CA ILE A 150 8.44 13.44 -9.31
C ILE A 150 9.10 14.46 -8.39
N THR A 151 9.38 15.65 -8.94
CA THR A 151 9.97 16.78 -8.20
C THR A 151 8.95 17.89 -7.89
N LYS A 152 7.82 17.90 -8.62
CA LYS A 152 6.71 18.85 -8.42
C LYS A 152 5.42 18.11 -8.17
N ILE A 153 4.72 18.52 -7.12
CA ILE A 153 3.47 17.92 -6.68
C ILE A 153 2.30 18.78 -7.15
N SER A 154 1.42 18.18 -7.93
CA SER A 154 0.16 18.75 -8.39
C SER A 154 -0.96 17.74 -8.23
N THR A 155 -2.21 18.20 -8.28
CA THR A 155 -3.39 17.32 -8.26
C THR A 155 -3.37 16.32 -9.42
N THR A 156 -2.83 16.71 -10.58
CA THR A 156 -2.63 15.82 -11.73
C THR A 156 -1.58 14.75 -11.43
N SER A 157 -0.45 15.11 -10.82
CA SER A 157 0.57 14.11 -10.46
C SER A 157 0.06 13.10 -9.42
N LEU A 158 -0.76 13.54 -8.45
CA LEU A 158 -1.39 12.64 -7.48
C LEU A 158 -2.40 11.72 -8.14
N SER A 159 -3.27 12.25 -9.00
CA SER A 159 -4.24 11.45 -9.75
C SER A 159 -3.56 10.42 -10.65
N ASN A 160 -2.39 10.76 -11.22
CA ASN A 160 -1.60 9.81 -11.99
C ASN A 160 -1.07 8.70 -11.06
N LEU A 161 -0.47 9.04 -9.92
CA LEU A 161 0.02 8.05 -8.94
C LEU A 161 -1.07 7.08 -8.48
N GLU A 162 -2.27 7.61 -8.18
CA GLU A 162 -3.43 6.82 -7.75
C GLU A 162 -3.96 5.86 -8.82
N THR A 163 -3.68 6.12 -10.10
CA THR A 163 -4.19 5.32 -11.23
C THR A 163 -3.12 4.51 -11.96
N MET A 164 -1.83 4.65 -11.58
CA MET A 164 -0.73 3.95 -12.23
C MET A 164 -0.87 2.43 -12.21
N TYR A 165 -1.45 1.86 -11.16
CA TYR A 165 -1.71 0.42 -11.05
C TYR A 165 -2.54 -0.12 -12.23
N GLN A 166 -3.37 0.71 -12.86
CA GLN A 166 -4.25 0.30 -13.96
C GLN A 166 -3.46 -0.21 -15.18
N ARG A 167 -2.21 0.23 -15.35
CA ARG A 167 -1.35 -0.26 -16.45
C ARG A 167 -1.02 -1.74 -16.34
N PHE A 168 -1.15 -2.32 -15.15
CA PHE A 168 -0.83 -3.73 -14.88
C PHE A 168 -2.07 -4.63 -14.80
N ILE A 169 -3.28 -4.11 -15.05
CA ILE A 169 -4.50 -4.92 -15.07
C ILE A 169 -4.38 -6.03 -16.13
N ASN A 170 -4.58 -7.27 -15.69
CA ASN A 170 -4.42 -8.50 -16.47
C ASN A 170 -3.01 -8.72 -17.04
N LYS A 171 -1.96 -8.16 -16.42
CA LYS A 171 -0.57 -8.20 -16.95
C LYS A 171 0.41 -9.00 -16.12
N CYS A 172 0.20 -9.11 -14.81
CA CYS A 172 1.16 -9.76 -13.93
C CYS A 172 1.02 -11.28 -14.00
N ASP A 173 2.06 -11.99 -14.40
CA ASP A 173 2.18 -13.42 -14.14
C ASP A 173 2.55 -13.67 -12.67
N TYR A 174 2.54 -14.95 -12.26
CA TYR A 174 2.61 -15.38 -10.87
C TYR A 174 3.77 -14.78 -10.06
N GLU A 175 4.99 -14.76 -10.61
CA GLU A 175 6.18 -14.22 -9.92
C GLU A 175 6.46 -12.73 -10.21
N GLN A 176 5.59 -12.06 -10.98
CA GLN A 176 5.78 -10.64 -11.31
C GLN A 176 5.17 -9.70 -10.27
N ILE A 177 4.35 -10.22 -9.35
CA ILE A 177 4.03 -9.57 -8.09
C ILE A 177 4.96 -10.13 -7.03
N GLU A 178 5.90 -9.31 -6.57
CA GLU A 178 6.94 -9.74 -5.61
C GLU A 178 6.52 -9.56 -4.16
N GLY A 179 5.55 -8.69 -3.92
CA GLY A 179 5.01 -8.49 -2.59
C GLY A 179 4.01 -7.36 -2.48
N TYR A 180 3.65 -7.09 -1.23
CA TYR A 180 2.69 -6.06 -0.87
C TYR A 180 3.19 -5.27 0.34
N ILE A 181 2.65 -4.06 0.51
CA ILE A 181 2.96 -3.19 1.64
C ILE A 181 1.65 -2.63 2.20
N SER A 182 1.45 -2.76 3.51
CA SER A 182 0.42 -1.98 4.22
C SER A 182 1.09 -0.85 4.99
N VAL A 183 0.51 0.34 4.91
CA VAL A 183 1.02 1.55 5.53
C VAL A 183 -0.03 2.11 6.50
N LYS A 184 0.40 2.50 7.69
CA LYS A 184 -0.49 3.15 8.67
C LYS A 184 0.27 4.24 9.41
N THR A 185 -0.36 5.40 9.58
CA THR A 185 0.22 6.50 10.37
C THR A 185 0.42 6.15 11.85
N SER A 186 -0.24 5.11 12.37
CA SER A 186 -0.04 4.58 13.72
C SER A 186 -0.60 3.17 13.86
N LEU A 187 -0.05 2.38 14.78
CA LEU A 187 -0.39 0.97 15.00
C LEU A 187 -1.26 0.77 16.25
N ARG A 188 -2.53 1.15 16.15
CA ARG A 188 -3.53 0.83 17.18
C ARG A 188 -3.77 -0.70 17.25
N PRO A 189 -4.28 -1.24 18.37
CA PRO A 189 -4.52 -2.69 18.52
C PRO A 189 -5.30 -3.34 17.36
N ASP A 190 -6.32 -2.66 16.84
CA ASP A 190 -7.12 -3.06 15.68
C ASP A 190 -6.26 -3.21 14.41
N ARG A 191 -5.42 -2.21 14.13
CA ARG A 191 -4.51 -2.23 12.96
C ARG A 191 -3.43 -3.31 13.07
N ARG A 192 -2.99 -3.61 14.30
CA ARG A 192 -2.04 -4.70 14.58
C ARG A 192 -2.62 -6.09 14.33
N LEU A 193 -3.94 -6.22 14.34
CA LEU A 193 -4.62 -7.46 13.94
C LEU A 193 -4.90 -7.46 12.43
N GLN A 194 -5.30 -6.32 11.87
CA GLN A 194 -5.64 -6.19 10.45
C GLN A 194 -4.46 -6.51 9.54
N ILE A 195 -3.28 -5.92 9.79
CA ILE A 195 -2.13 -6.06 8.89
C ILE A 195 -1.64 -7.51 8.78
N PRO A 196 -1.45 -8.27 9.87
CA PRO A 196 -1.05 -9.68 9.76
C PRO A 196 -2.14 -10.58 9.19
N HIS A 197 -3.42 -10.23 9.40
CA HIS A 197 -4.51 -10.96 8.77
C HIS A 197 -4.48 -10.81 7.24
N GLU A 198 -4.35 -9.56 6.75
CA GLU A 198 -4.19 -9.25 5.32
C GLU A 198 -2.95 -9.95 4.73
N GLY A 199 -1.80 -9.89 5.40
CA GLY A 199 -0.58 -10.57 4.97
C GLY A 199 -0.70 -12.10 4.92
N SER A 200 -1.34 -12.70 5.94
CA SER A 200 -1.61 -14.14 5.94
C SER A 200 -2.51 -14.55 4.77
N LEU A 201 -3.52 -13.74 4.46
CA LEU A 201 -4.47 -13.99 3.38
C LEU A 201 -3.80 -13.86 2.00
N MET A 202 -3.00 -12.82 1.78
CA MET A 202 -2.26 -12.65 0.51
C MET A 202 -1.32 -13.82 0.25
N LYS A 203 -0.59 -14.28 1.27
CA LYS A 203 0.29 -15.46 1.14
C LYS A 203 -0.48 -16.75 0.94
N ALA A 204 -1.64 -16.90 1.57
CA ALA A 204 -2.51 -18.06 1.34
C ALA A 204 -3.06 -18.11 -0.09
N LEU A 205 -3.44 -16.95 -0.66
CA LEU A 205 -3.85 -16.86 -2.07
C LEU A 205 -2.69 -17.15 -3.02
N TYR A 206 -1.49 -16.68 -2.70
CA TYR A 206 -0.28 -17.00 -3.45
C TYR A 206 0.05 -18.50 -3.42
N ALA A 207 -0.07 -19.16 -2.27
CA ALA A 207 0.08 -20.61 -2.13
C ALA A 207 -1.03 -21.38 -2.85
N HIS A 208 -2.26 -20.85 -2.88
CA HIS A 208 -3.36 -21.41 -3.64
C HIS A 208 -3.04 -21.42 -5.15
N LEU A 209 -2.62 -20.28 -5.69
CA LEU A 209 -2.18 -20.16 -7.08
C LEU A 209 -1.01 -21.11 -7.38
N GLN A 210 0.00 -21.16 -6.50
CA GLN A 210 1.14 -22.07 -6.60
C GLN A 210 0.69 -23.52 -6.82
N THR A 211 -0.27 -23.96 -6.00
CA THR A 211 -0.78 -25.33 -6.00
C THR A 211 -1.54 -25.63 -7.28
N ARG A 212 -2.38 -24.70 -7.73
CA ARG A 212 -3.20 -24.87 -8.94
C ARG A 212 -2.36 -24.87 -10.22
N GLU A 213 -1.27 -24.14 -10.22
CA GLU A 213 -0.33 -24.03 -11.34
C GLU A 213 0.83 -25.02 -11.26
N TRP A 214 0.88 -25.86 -10.22
CA TRP A 214 1.93 -26.85 -10.00
C TRP A 214 3.35 -26.24 -10.03
N ILE A 215 3.50 -25.06 -9.44
CA ILE A 215 4.78 -24.32 -9.43
C ILE A 215 5.68 -24.89 -8.33
N THR A 216 6.78 -25.50 -8.75
CA THR A 216 7.82 -26.03 -7.85
C THR A 216 8.84 -24.94 -7.53
N ASN A 217 9.19 -24.77 -6.25
CA ASN A 217 10.19 -23.80 -5.76
C ASN A 217 9.95 -22.34 -6.19
N PRO A 218 8.78 -21.75 -5.88
CA PRO A 218 8.53 -20.33 -6.19
C PRO A 218 9.46 -19.41 -5.39
N LYS A 219 9.72 -18.22 -5.91
CA LYS A 219 10.46 -17.16 -5.18
C LYS A 219 9.80 -16.79 -3.84
N GLY A 220 8.48 -16.93 -3.76
CA GLY A 220 7.68 -16.57 -2.60
C GLY A 220 7.19 -15.13 -2.67
N LEU A 221 6.14 -14.85 -1.90
CA LEU A 221 5.52 -13.53 -1.82
C LEU A 221 5.92 -12.84 -0.50
N LYS A 222 6.41 -11.60 -0.60
CA LYS A 222 6.74 -10.78 0.57
C LYS A 222 5.58 -9.89 0.98
N TYR A 223 5.51 -9.61 2.27
CA TYR A 223 4.51 -8.72 2.83
C TYR A 223 5.16 -7.82 3.89
N TYR A 224 5.06 -6.52 3.69
CA TYR A 224 5.71 -5.52 4.51
C TYR A 224 4.70 -4.61 5.22
N ALA A 225 5.12 -4.05 6.35
CA ALA A 225 4.36 -3.01 7.03
C ALA A 225 5.20 -1.75 7.26
N ILE A 226 4.62 -0.59 7.03
CA ILE A 226 5.25 0.72 7.27
C ILE A 226 4.38 1.55 8.22
N ALA A 227 5.00 2.18 9.22
CA ALA A 227 4.34 3.17 10.06
C ALA A 227 5.28 4.29 10.50
N THR A 228 4.75 5.44 10.90
CA THR A 228 5.58 6.56 11.41
C THR A 228 6.24 6.25 12.75
N ARG A 229 5.73 5.25 13.49
CA ARG A 229 6.29 4.78 14.75
C ARG A 229 6.05 3.28 14.92
N MET A 230 7.08 2.54 15.31
CA MET A 230 7.06 1.09 15.52
C MET A 230 7.75 0.73 16.84
N THR A 231 6.97 0.29 17.83
CA THR A 231 7.54 -0.18 19.11
C THR A 231 7.95 -1.66 19.02
N PRO A 232 8.83 -2.17 19.91
CA PRO A 232 9.19 -3.59 19.92
C PRO A 232 7.98 -4.54 20.02
N PRO A 233 6.95 -4.27 20.86
CA PRO A 233 5.72 -5.06 20.85
C PRO A 233 5.00 -5.08 19.50
N ASP A 234 4.97 -3.95 18.79
CA ASP A 234 4.34 -3.90 17.47
C ASP A 234 5.09 -4.77 16.47
N ARG A 235 6.43 -4.73 16.51
CA ARG A 235 7.29 -5.57 15.67
C ARG A 235 7.05 -7.06 15.92
N SER A 236 6.95 -7.47 17.19
CA SER A 236 6.66 -8.85 17.56
C SER A 236 5.25 -9.28 17.13
N ALA A 237 4.24 -8.42 17.32
CA ALA A 237 2.86 -8.71 16.95
C ALA A 237 2.67 -8.87 15.44
N LEU A 238 3.32 -8.01 14.65
CA LEU A 238 3.21 -8.05 13.19
C LEU A 238 3.94 -9.26 12.57
N LYS A 239 5.04 -9.71 13.17
CA LYS A 239 5.82 -10.88 12.73
C LYS A 239 5.26 -12.23 13.20
N THR A 240 3.98 -12.30 13.53
CA THR A 240 3.29 -13.57 13.83
C THR A 240 3.31 -14.50 12.61
N VAL A 241 3.04 -15.79 12.81
CA VAL A 241 3.02 -16.81 11.75
C VAL A 241 1.86 -16.58 10.78
N ALA A 242 2.09 -16.79 9.49
CA ALA A 242 1.04 -16.83 8.48
C ALA A 242 0.17 -18.07 8.72
N THR A 243 -1.15 -17.88 8.84
CA THR A 243 -2.05 -18.95 9.31
C THR A 243 -2.02 -20.22 8.46
N HIS A 244 -1.87 -20.11 7.14
CA HIS A 244 -1.78 -21.27 6.23
C HIS A 244 -0.49 -22.08 6.43
N SER A 245 0.58 -21.48 6.99
CA SER A 245 1.85 -22.18 7.25
C SER A 245 1.78 -23.07 8.49
N LEU A 246 0.79 -22.89 9.37
CA LEU A 246 0.62 -23.74 10.56
C LEU A 246 0.19 -25.17 10.20
N THR A 247 -0.52 -25.35 9.09
CA THR A 247 -1.10 -26.64 8.68
C THR A 247 -0.25 -27.40 7.68
N THR A 248 0.88 -26.83 7.24
CA THR A 248 1.73 -27.42 6.19
C THR A 248 3.13 -27.67 6.73
N VAL A 249 3.55 -28.94 6.82
CA VAL A 249 4.88 -29.31 7.32
C VAL A 249 5.96 -29.32 6.23
N PHE A 250 5.55 -29.32 4.96
CA PHE A 250 6.43 -29.48 3.81
C PHE A 250 7.11 -28.18 3.37
N SER A 251 6.71 -27.04 3.94
CA SER A 251 7.29 -25.72 3.66
C SER A 251 7.83 -25.08 4.95
N LEU A 252 8.79 -24.18 4.79
CA LEU A 252 9.30 -23.41 5.92
C LEU A 252 8.20 -22.50 6.48
N PRO A 253 8.10 -22.37 7.82
CA PRO A 253 7.17 -21.42 8.43
C PRO A 253 7.39 -20.00 7.91
N GLN A 254 6.30 -19.34 7.51
CA GLN A 254 6.34 -17.97 7.01
C GLN A 254 5.75 -17.02 8.04
N ALA A 255 6.36 -15.84 8.21
CA ALA A 255 5.72 -14.75 8.94
C ALA A 255 4.55 -14.18 8.11
N ALA A 256 3.49 -13.72 8.77
CA ALA A 256 2.39 -12.99 8.13
C ALA A 256 2.89 -11.67 7.53
N VAL A 257 3.77 -10.97 8.25
CA VAL A 257 4.50 -9.78 7.78
C VAL A 257 6.00 -10.09 7.87
N ASP A 258 6.70 -10.11 6.74
CA ASP A 258 8.12 -10.47 6.67
C ASP A 258 9.00 -9.43 7.37
N ASN A 259 8.73 -8.15 7.11
CA ASN A 259 9.48 -7.07 7.73
C ASN A 259 8.65 -5.80 7.96
N VAL A 260 9.12 -5.01 8.91
CA VAL A 260 8.39 -3.84 9.42
C VAL A 260 9.33 -2.64 9.52
N PHE A 261 8.90 -1.51 8.97
CA PHE A 261 9.72 -0.32 8.83
C PHE A 261 9.07 0.86 9.55
N GLU A 262 9.92 1.63 10.23
CA GLU A 262 9.53 2.91 10.82
C GLU A 262 9.91 4.02 9.84
N VAL A 263 8.92 4.75 9.34
CA VAL A 263 9.11 5.80 8.33
C VAL A 263 8.34 7.05 8.73
N ASN A 264 9.06 8.01 9.30
CA ASN A 264 8.55 9.31 9.71
C ASN A 264 9.22 10.46 8.95
N SER A 265 9.94 10.19 7.85
CA SER A 265 10.60 11.20 7.00
C SER A 265 10.84 10.62 5.61
N LEU A 266 11.08 11.46 4.59
CA LEU A 266 11.38 10.96 3.24
C LEU A 266 12.72 10.22 3.18
N LYS A 267 13.70 10.64 3.99
CA LYS A 267 14.97 9.92 4.15
C LYS A 267 14.76 8.49 4.64
N GLN A 268 13.93 8.31 5.67
CA GLN A 268 13.58 6.97 6.16
C GLN A 268 12.78 6.18 5.12
N ALA A 269 11.94 6.83 4.31
CA ALA A 269 11.22 6.17 3.22
C ALA A 269 12.19 5.61 2.18
N LYS A 270 13.19 6.40 1.75
CA LYS A 270 14.25 5.96 0.83
C LYS A 270 15.01 4.75 1.39
N GLN A 271 15.38 4.77 2.68
CA GLN A 271 16.05 3.65 3.35
C GLN A 271 15.18 2.39 3.45
N ALA A 272 13.87 2.56 3.69
CA ALA A 272 12.95 1.44 3.70
C ALA A 272 12.83 0.83 2.29
N PHE A 273 12.64 1.65 1.27
CA PHE A 273 12.50 1.21 -0.11
C PHE A 273 13.78 0.58 -0.67
N SER A 274 14.97 0.98 -0.21
CA SER A 274 16.20 0.28 -0.55
C SER A 274 16.32 -1.13 0.00
N SER A 275 15.48 -1.49 0.97
CA SER A 275 15.37 -2.85 1.50
C SER A 275 14.17 -3.62 0.94
N ILE A 276 13.12 -2.91 0.52
CA ILE A 276 11.85 -3.51 0.07
C ILE A 276 11.84 -3.79 -1.43
N LEU A 277 12.46 -2.91 -2.24
CA LEU A 277 12.36 -2.90 -3.70
C LEU A 277 13.55 -3.56 -4.40
N VAL A 278 14.37 -4.31 -3.66
CA VAL A 278 15.58 -5.01 -4.16
C VAL A 278 15.34 -6.51 -4.16
#